data_AF-A0AAT9LU62-F1
#
_entry.id   AF-A0AAT9LU62-F1
#
_cell.length_a   1.000
_cell.length_b   1.000
_cell.length_c   1.000
_cell.angle_alpha   90.00
_cell.angle_beta   90.00
_cell.angle_gamma   90.00
#
_symmetry.space_group_name_H-M   'P 1'
#
loop_
_entity.id
_entity.type
_entity.pdbx_description
1 polymer ?
#
loop_
_entity_poly.entity_id
_entity_poly.type
_entity_poly.pdbx_seq_one_letter_code
_entity_poly.pdbx_strand_id
1 'polypeptide(L)'
;MPAALWTGRRADEGEVTADIARTIGSELGLASAPVAMTLSADSTGVPAGSLLPPRERFSGMPAPTHCFVYVDAQTPRPFELRASIMSGRTAIRRALGLGSLLYAVPLTLPSPVRVALGAARGSGHAPFEGDFLVADRLNADAELVKNANALAATVAGQRKQSISAPGVTYGQTWEVERLLAIESLPQGGVLLVRTLHRSTIGGWTLRSAAVLDFAARLETALRTVRA
;
A
#
# COMPACT_ATOMS: atom_id res chain seq x y z
N MET A 1 22.55 -5.91 -4.18
CA MET A 1 21.69 -6.36 -5.30
C MET A 1 20.25 -6.18 -4.88
N PRO A 2 19.39 -5.53 -5.68
CA PRO A 2 18.05 -5.17 -5.23
C PRO A 2 17.10 -6.35 -5.28
N ALA A 3 16.49 -6.62 -4.13
CA ALA A 3 15.48 -7.66 -3.93
C ALA A 3 14.05 -7.05 -3.84
N ALA A 4 13.86 -5.94 -4.52
CA ALA A 4 12.56 -5.38 -4.90
C ALA A 4 12.65 -4.84 -6.34
N LEU A 5 13.44 -5.52 -7.19
CA LEU A 5 13.48 -5.23 -8.61
C LEU A 5 12.11 -5.61 -9.18
N TRP A 6 11.37 -4.62 -9.68
CA TRP A 6 10.54 -4.91 -10.83
C TRP A 6 11.49 -5.48 -11.90
N THR A 7 11.22 -6.70 -12.34
CA THR A 7 11.97 -7.40 -13.38
C THR A 7 11.55 -6.94 -14.78
N GLY A 8 10.99 -5.75 -14.91
CA GLY A 8 10.72 -5.14 -16.19
C GLY A 8 12.02 -4.93 -16.93
N ARG A 9 12.14 -5.60 -18.05
CA ARG A 9 13.38 -5.70 -18.84
C ARG A 9 13.75 -4.35 -19.50
N ARG A 10 12.94 -3.29 -19.29
CA ARG A 10 13.05 -1.94 -19.85
C ARG A 10 12.61 -0.90 -18.82
N ALA A 11 13.30 0.23 -18.73
CA ALA A 11 12.90 1.34 -17.86
C ALA A 11 11.86 2.23 -18.57
N ASP A 12 10.69 1.67 -18.84
CA ASP A 12 9.57 2.37 -19.52
C ASP A 12 8.37 2.51 -18.58
N GLU A 13 7.90 3.74 -18.41
CA GLU A 13 6.80 4.06 -17.46
C GLU A 13 5.44 3.53 -17.92
N GLY A 14 5.23 3.44 -19.24
CA GLY A 14 4.01 2.90 -19.84
C GLY A 14 3.88 1.39 -19.61
N GLU A 15 4.98 0.64 -19.79
CA GLU A 15 5.04 -0.79 -19.46
C GLU A 15 4.76 -1.03 -17.96
N VAL A 16 5.35 -0.23 -17.05
CA VAL A 16 5.09 -0.32 -15.60
C VAL A 16 3.61 -0.08 -15.28
N THR A 17 3.03 0.96 -15.87
CA THR A 17 1.63 1.35 -15.65
C THR A 17 0.67 0.25 -16.10
N ALA A 18 0.91 -0.30 -17.30
CA ALA A 18 0.12 -1.40 -17.84
C ALA A 18 0.26 -2.69 -17.00
N ASP A 19 1.46 -2.97 -16.48
CA ASP A 19 1.71 -4.12 -15.61
C ASP A 19 0.97 -4.00 -14.28
N ILE A 20 1.00 -2.83 -13.64
CA ILE A 20 0.24 -2.56 -12.41
C ILE A 20 -1.25 -2.76 -12.65
N ALA A 21 -1.80 -2.17 -13.70
CA ALA A 21 -3.21 -2.33 -14.04
C ALA A 21 -3.58 -3.81 -14.29
N ARG A 22 -2.73 -4.55 -15.02
CA ARG A 22 -2.94 -5.98 -15.28
C ARG A 22 -2.88 -6.82 -14.00
N THR A 23 -1.92 -6.54 -13.11
CA THR A 23 -1.82 -7.24 -11.82
C THR A 23 -3.06 -7.00 -10.97
N ILE A 24 -3.56 -5.77 -10.90
CA ILE A 24 -4.81 -5.46 -10.18
C ILE A 24 -5.98 -6.22 -10.82
N GLY A 25 -6.09 -6.18 -12.16
CA GLY A 25 -7.12 -6.92 -12.88
C GLY A 25 -7.09 -8.42 -12.56
N SER A 26 -5.90 -9.03 -12.54
CA SER A 26 -5.73 -10.45 -12.20
C SER A 26 -6.05 -10.74 -10.73
N GLU A 27 -5.59 -9.91 -9.79
CA GLU A 27 -5.84 -10.10 -8.36
C GLU A 27 -7.32 -9.99 -8.00
N LEU A 28 -8.04 -9.11 -8.70
CA LEU A 28 -9.45 -8.83 -8.47
C LEU A 28 -10.39 -9.63 -9.37
N GLY A 29 -9.86 -10.46 -10.28
CA GLY A 29 -10.66 -11.25 -11.22
C GLY A 29 -11.47 -10.40 -12.20
N LEU A 30 -10.95 -9.23 -12.60
CA LEU A 30 -11.64 -8.31 -13.50
C LEU A 30 -11.57 -8.78 -14.95
N ALA A 31 -12.64 -8.55 -15.71
CA ALA A 31 -12.69 -8.82 -17.14
C ALA A 31 -11.74 -7.91 -17.95
N SER A 32 -11.43 -6.72 -17.43
CA SER A 32 -10.49 -5.77 -18.00
C SER A 32 -9.68 -5.09 -16.91
N ALA A 33 -8.45 -4.67 -17.25
CA ALA A 33 -7.62 -3.89 -16.34
C ALA A 33 -8.30 -2.55 -15.98
N PRO A 34 -8.17 -2.06 -14.74
CA PRO A 34 -8.69 -0.76 -14.34
C PRO A 34 -7.91 0.38 -15.02
N VAL A 35 -8.50 1.58 -14.99
CA VAL A 35 -7.87 2.78 -15.53
C VAL A 35 -6.65 3.13 -14.68
N ALA A 36 -5.50 3.29 -15.35
CA ALA A 36 -4.25 3.67 -14.73
C ALA A 36 -3.59 4.81 -15.52
N MET A 37 -2.94 5.72 -14.81
CA MET A 37 -2.20 6.84 -15.40
C MET A 37 -0.84 7.00 -14.74
N THR A 38 0.15 7.35 -15.56
CA THR A 38 1.47 7.76 -15.09
C THR A 38 1.45 9.25 -14.73
N LEU A 39 1.99 9.59 -13.57
CA LEU A 39 2.17 10.96 -13.10
C LEU A 39 3.65 11.25 -12.87
N SER A 40 4.08 12.45 -13.23
CA SER A 40 5.47 12.89 -13.05
C SER A 40 5.91 12.81 -11.58
N ALA A 41 7.20 12.53 -11.34
CA ALA A 41 7.82 12.59 -10.01
C ALA A 41 7.66 13.96 -9.33
N ASP A 42 7.58 15.04 -10.12
CA ASP A 42 7.44 16.42 -9.62
C ASP A 42 6.00 16.79 -9.27
N SER A 43 5.04 15.90 -9.54
CA SER A 43 3.63 16.10 -9.20
C SER A 43 3.33 15.79 -7.72
N THR A 44 2.10 16.07 -7.30
CA THR A 44 1.53 15.62 -6.02
C THR A 44 1.33 14.10 -5.95
N GLY A 45 1.58 13.38 -7.05
CA GLY A 45 1.38 11.94 -7.18
C GLY A 45 -0.08 11.49 -7.20
N VAL A 46 -1.02 12.42 -7.23
CA VAL A 46 -2.48 12.18 -7.28
C VAL A 46 -3.16 13.25 -8.13
N PRO A 47 -4.20 12.93 -8.91
CA PRO A 47 -4.99 13.90 -9.65
C PRO A 47 -5.87 14.75 -8.70
N ALA A 48 -6.41 15.85 -9.22
CA ALA A 48 -7.38 16.66 -8.49
C ALA A 48 -8.65 15.85 -8.17
N GLY A 49 -9.16 15.96 -6.94
CA GLY A 49 -10.35 15.24 -6.49
C GLY A 49 -10.08 13.83 -5.94
N SER A 50 -8.84 13.35 -5.97
CA SER A 50 -8.43 12.08 -5.38
C SER A 50 -8.68 12.05 -3.86
N LEU A 51 -9.08 10.88 -3.35
CA LEU A 51 -9.21 10.59 -1.92
C LEU A 51 -7.86 10.37 -1.23
N LEU A 52 -6.80 10.13 -2.01
CA LEU A 52 -5.46 9.91 -1.49
C LEU A 52 -4.81 11.24 -1.08
N PRO A 53 -4.11 11.27 0.06
CA PRO A 53 -3.36 12.47 0.45
C PRO A 53 -2.23 12.75 -0.55
N PRO A 54 -1.93 14.03 -0.83
CA PRO A 54 -0.83 14.40 -1.71
C PRO A 54 0.51 13.87 -1.19
N ARG A 55 1.48 13.68 -2.11
CA ARG A 55 2.81 13.21 -1.77
C ARG A 55 3.47 14.13 -0.74
N GLU A 56 4.03 13.54 0.31
CA GLU A 56 4.91 14.23 1.25
C GLU A 56 6.16 14.73 0.50
N ARG A 57 6.41 16.05 0.57
CA ARG A 57 7.50 16.71 -0.18
C ARG A 57 8.90 16.37 0.34
N PHE A 58 9.01 15.80 1.54
CA PHE A 58 10.27 15.45 2.19
C PHE A 58 10.31 13.98 2.57
N SER A 59 10.27 13.08 1.58
CA SER A 59 10.55 11.67 1.87
C SER A 59 12.07 11.47 1.85
N GLY A 60 12.67 11.08 2.97
CA GLY A 60 14.07 10.64 3.08
C GLY A 60 14.35 9.32 2.34
N MET A 61 13.71 9.13 1.18
CA MET A 61 13.78 7.93 0.36
C MET A 61 15.19 7.85 -0.25
N PRO A 62 15.92 6.75 -0.02
CA PRO A 62 17.31 6.63 -0.46
C PRO A 62 17.46 6.48 -1.98
N ALA A 63 16.36 6.27 -2.73
CA ALA A 63 16.37 6.38 -4.18
C ALA A 63 15.26 7.33 -4.68
N PRO A 64 15.55 8.16 -5.70
CA PRO A 64 14.60 9.15 -6.20
C PRO A 64 13.40 8.45 -6.85
N THR A 65 12.20 8.94 -6.54
CA THR A 65 10.97 8.60 -7.26
C THR A 65 11.16 8.96 -8.73
N HIS A 66 10.92 7.99 -9.61
CA HIS A 66 10.94 8.15 -11.06
C HIS A 66 9.61 8.70 -11.58
N CYS A 67 8.51 8.10 -11.15
CA CYS A 67 7.14 8.53 -11.47
C CYS A 67 6.18 7.94 -10.42
N PHE A 68 4.91 8.31 -10.51
CA PHE A 68 3.83 7.62 -9.79
C PHE A 68 2.91 6.94 -10.80
N VAL A 69 2.34 5.81 -10.40
CA VAL A 69 1.20 5.21 -11.09
C VAL A 69 -0.02 5.40 -10.23
N TYR A 70 -1.02 6.10 -10.76
CA TYR A 70 -2.32 6.28 -10.14
C TYR A 70 -3.33 5.36 -10.80
N VAL A 71 -4.13 4.66 -10.00
CA VAL A 71 -5.23 3.80 -10.45
C VAL A 71 -6.50 4.26 -9.78
N ASP A 72 -7.56 4.36 -10.56
CA ASP A 72 -8.93 4.58 -10.10
C ASP A 72 -9.78 3.42 -10.62
N ALA A 73 -10.31 2.61 -9.69
CA ALA A 73 -11.07 1.42 -9.99
C ALA A 73 -12.43 1.48 -9.28
N GLN A 74 -13.50 1.21 -10.03
CA GLN A 74 -14.88 1.24 -9.53
C GLN A 74 -15.42 -0.15 -9.18
N THR A 75 -14.75 -1.21 -9.64
CA THR A 75 -15.14 -2.61 -9.46
C THR A 75 -13.99 -3.44 -8.89
N PRO A 76 -14.24 -4.42 -8.00
CA PRO A 76 -15.53 -4.85 -7.49
C PRO A 76 -16.11 -3.93 -6.41
N ARG A 77 -15.28 -3.04 -5.84
CA ARG A 77 -15.71 -1.86 -5.09
C ARG A 77 -14.84 -0.66 -5.49
N PRO A 78 -15.31 0.58 -5.27
CA PRO A 78 -14.49 1.77 -5.50
C PRO A 78 -13.21 1.75 -4.66
N PHE A 79 -12.08 2.04 -5.28
CA PHE A 79 -10.82 2.37 -4.60
C PHE A 79 -9.88 3.16 -5.52
N GLU A 80 -8.97 3.88 -4.89
CA GLU A 80 -7.82 4.49 -5.55
C GLU A 80 -6.53 3.86 -5.06
N LEU A 81 -5.51 3.81 -5.92
CA LEU A 81 -4.15 3.39 -5.57
C LEU A 81 -3.14 4.36 -6.16
N ARG A 82 -2.21 4.83 -5.33
CA ARG A 82 -0.95 5.44 -5.76
C ARG A 82 0.20 4.48 -5.50
N ALA A 83 0.89 4.08 -6.55
CA ALA A 83 2.15 3.37 -6.50
C ALA A 83 3.32 4.33 -6.80
N SER A 84 4.31 4.37 -5.90
CA SER A 84 5.57 5.09 -6.14
C SER A 84 6.50 4.22 -6.98
N ILE A 85 7.01 4.72 -8.09
CA ILE A 85 8.00 4.02 -8.92
C ILE A 85 9.36 4.64 -8.64
N MET A 86 10.35 3.82 -8.36
CA MET A 86 11.67 4.23 -7.91
C MET A 86 12.70 4.00 -9.00
N SER A 87 13.63 4.94 -9.17
CA SER A 87 14.77 4.74 -10.05
C SER A 87 15.77 3.77 -9.41
N GLY A 88 16.17 2.73 -10.13
CA GLY A 88 17.15 1.74 -9.70
C GLY A 88 18.22 1.47 -10.75
N ARG A 89 19.24 0.71 -10.33
CA ARG A 89 20.26 0.14 -11.23
C ARG A 89 20.33 -1.36 -11.01
N THR A 90 20.28 -2.12 -12.11
CA THR A 90 20.82 -3.48 -12.15
C THR A 90 22.30 -3.38 -12.55
N ALA A 91 23.06 -4.47 -12.36
CA ALA A 91 24.50 -4.49 -12.67
C ALA A 91 24.86 -4.09 -14.11
N ILE A 92 23.89 -4.11 -15.05
CA ILE A 92 24.14 -3.86 -16.48
C ILE A 92 23.21 -2.76 -17.06
N ARG A 93 22.05 -2.45 -16.44
CA ARG A 93 21.06 -1.49 -17.00
C ARG A 93 20.32 -0.67 -15.94
N ARG A 94 19.79 0.51 -16.34
CA ARG A 94 18.76 1.21 -15.56
C ARG A 94 17.55 0.28 -15.37
N ALA A 95 16.99 0.26 -14.17
CA ALA A 95 15.80 -0.51 -13.84
C ALA A 95 14.85 0.35 -13.01
N LEU A 96 13.57 0.03 -13.05
CA LEU A 96 12.59 0.65 -12.16
C LEU A 96 12.30 -0.32 -11.00
N GLY A 97 11.99 0.23 -9.84
CA GLY A 97 11.57 -0.51 -8.66
C GLY A 97 10.18 -0.06 -8.23
N LEU A 98 9.42 -0.96 -7.63
CA LEU A 98 8.14 -0.62 -7.03
C LEU A 98 8.38 -0.18 -5.58
N GLY A 99 7.96 1.03 -5.23
CA GLY A 99 8.09 1.62 -3.91
C GLY A 99 6.85 1.37 -3.05
N SER A 100 6.44 2.41 -2.33
CA SER A 100 5.23 2.40 -1.51
C SER A 100 3.96 2.30 -2.36
N LEU A 101 2.99 1.57 -1.84
CA LEU A 101 1.62 1.49 -2.32
C LEU A 101 0.74 2.21 -1.30
N LEU A 102 -0.09 3.15 -1.75
CA LEU A 102 -1.07 3.83 -0.90
C LEU A 102 -2.45 3.66 -1.51
N TYR A 103 -3.32 2.93 -0.80
CA TYR A 103 -4.72 2.73 -1.16
C TYR A 103 -5.62 3.71 -0.42
N ALA A 104 -6.68 4.15 -1.09
CA ALA A 104 -7.84 4.80 -0.49
C ALA A 104 -9.09 4.03 -0.88
N VAL A 105 -9.85 3.55 0.10
CA VAL A 105 -11.08 2.80 -0.11
C VAL A 105 -12.22 3.52 0.60
N PRO A 106 -13.20 4.09 -0.13
CA PRO A 106 -14.43 4.61 0.47
C PRO A 106 -15.12 3.54 1.29
N LEU A 107 -15.55 3.88 2.51
CA LEU A 107 -16.29 3.02 3.41
C LEU A 107 -17.73 3.51 3.55
N THR A 108 -18.67 2.57 3.56
CA THR A 108 -20.09 2.78 3.84
C THR A 108 -20.33 2.63 5.34
N LEU A 109 -20.02 3.67 6.11
CA LEU A 109 -20.19 3.70 7.56
C LEU A 109 -21.39 4.57 7.97
N PRO A 110 -22.16 4.20 9.03
CA PRO A 110 -23.25 5.02 9.54
C PRO A 110 -22.80 6.41 10.05
N SER A 111 -21.59 6.48 10.59
CA SER A 111 -20.94 7.72 11.02
C SER A 111 -19.45 7.65 10.68
N PRO A 112 -18.87 8.68 10.03
CA PRO A 112 -17.43 8.74 9.81
C PRO A 112 -16.68 8.85 11.14
N VAL A 113 -15.83 7.87 11.43
CA VAL A 113 -15.04 7.79 12.67
C VAL A 113 -13.55 7.81 12.34
N ARG A 114 -12.75 8.37 13.24
CA ARG A 114 -11.28 8.35 13.13
C ARG A 114 -10.71 7.25 14.00
N VAL A 115 -10.05 6.29 13.36
CA VAL A 115 -9.35 5.20 14.04
C VAL A 115 -8.15 4.79 13.19
N ALA A 116 -7.03 4.51 13.83
CA ALA A 116 -5.78 4.14 13.16
C ALA A 116 -5.14 2.93 13.83
N LEU A 117 -4.40 2.14 13.07
CA LEU A 117 -3.55 1.09 13.61
C LEU A 117 -2.34 1.73 14.29
N GLY A 118 -2.18 1.49 15.59
CA GLY A 118 -1.11 2.06 16.40
C GLY A 118 0.28 1.52 16.06
N ALA A 119 1.25 1.93 16.88
CA ALA A 119 2.60 1.41 16.82
C ALA A 119 2.64 -0.04 17.33
N ALA A 120 3.50 -0.88 16.73
CA ALA A 120 3.78 -2.20 17.29
C ALA A 120 4.53 -2.02 18.62
N ARG A 121 3.98 -2.59 19.71
CA ARG A 121 4.62 -2.60 21.02
C ARG A 121 5.06 -4.03 21.33
N GLY A 122 6.37 -4.28 21.25
CA GLY A 122 6.93 -5.61 21.49
C GLY A 122 6.63 -6.61 20.37
N SER A 123 6.43 -7.88 20.73
CA SER A 123 6.18 -8.99 19.79
C SER A 123 4.71 -9.15 19.37
N GLY A 124 3.80 -8.35 19.95
CA GLY A 124 2.37 -8.41 19.69
C GLY A 124 1.94 -7.65 18.42
N HIS A 125 0.71 -7.91 17.99
CA HIS A 125 0.05 -7.09 16.96
C HIS A 125 -0.27 -5.70 17.52
N ALA A 126 -0.05 -4.66 16.71
CA ALA A 126 -0.47 -3.32 17.07
C ALA A 126 -2.00 -3.25 17.17
N PRO A 127 -2.57 -2.64 18.22
CA PRO A 127 -4.01 -2.43 18.33
C PRO A 127 -4.45 -1.23 17.48
N PHE A 128 -5.75 -1.11 17.27
CA PHE A 128 -6.39 0.12 16.82
C PHE A 128 -6.44 1.15 17.96
N GLU A 129 -6.22 2.42 17.63
CA GLU A 129 -6.23 3.59 18.51
C GLU A 129 -7.11 4.69 17.87
N GLY A 130 -7.71 5.58 18.68
CA GLY A 130 -8.61 6.63 18.20
C GLY A 130 -9.90 6.71 19.03
N ASP A 131 -11.05 6.77 18.35
CA ASP A 131 -12.35 6.67 19.01
C ASP A 131 -12.44 5.39 19.88
N PHE A 132 -12.76 5.56 21.16
CA PHE A 132 -12.68 4.46 22.14
C PHE A 132 -13.64 3.31 21.82
N LEU A 133 -14.90 3.61 21.48
CA LEU A 133 -15.92 2.58 21.22
C LEU A 133 -15.61 1.81 19.93
N VAL A 134 -15.14 2.53 18.91
CA VAL A 134 -14.72 1.94 17.64
C VAL A 134 -13.46 1.09 17.82
N ALA A 135 -12.43 1.64 18.47
CA ALA A 135 -11.16 0.95 18.69
C ALA A 135 -11.35 -0.31 19.52
N ASP A 136 -12.11 -0.26 20.61
CA ASP A 136 -12.42 -1.45 21.43
C ASP A 136 -13.13 -2.53 20.61
N ARG A 137 -14.13 -2.13 19.81
CA ARG A 137 -14.85 -3.06 18.92
C ARG A 137 -13.94 -3.72 17.89
N LEU A 138 -13.04 -2.96 17.25
CA LEU A 138 -12.10 -3.50 16.27
C LEU A 138 -11.03 -4.38 16.93
N ASN A 139 -10.56 -4.01 18.12
CA ASN A 139 -9.56 -4.77 18.88
C ASN A 139 -10.12 -6.08 19.46
N ALA A 140 -11.44 -6.19 19.66
CA ALA A 140 -12.10 -7.43 20.05
C ALA A 140 -12.07 -8.51 18.95
N ASP A 141 -11.87 -8.14 17.68
CA ASP A 141 -11.70 -9.09 16.57
C ASP A 141 -10.21 -9.36 16.30
N ALA A 142 -9.70 -10.45 16.87
CA ALA A 142 -8.29 -10.83 16.75
C ALA A 142 -7.83 -11.08 15.31
N GLU A 143 -8.70 -11.63 14.44
CA GLU A 143 -8.35 -11.85 13.04
C GLU A 143 -8.34 -10.53 12.26
N LEU A 144 -9.21 -9.58 12.60
CA LEU A 144 -9.16 -8.23 12.03
C LEU A 144 -7.87 -7.50 12.38
N VAL A 145 -7.46 -7.54 13.65
CA VAL A 145 -6.19 -6.95 14.13
C VAL A 145 -4.99 -7.58 13.42
N LYS A 146 -4.96 -8.91 13.33
CA LYS A 146 -3.90 -9.65 12.62
C LYS A 146 -3.84 -9.27 11.14
N ASN A 147 -4.99 -9.18 10.46
CA ASN A 147 -5.05 -8.78 9.05
C ASN A 147 -4.59 -7.34 8.84
N ALA A 148 -4.97 -6.41 9.73
CA ALA A 148 -4.52 -5.02 9.69
C ALA A 148 -2.99 -4.93 9.77
N ASN A 149 -2.38 -5.64 10.72
CA ASN A 149 -0.93 -5.70 10.89
C ASN A 149 -0.23 -6.36 9.68
N ALA A 150 -0.84 -7.38 9.09
CA ALA A 150 -0.31 -8.02 7.88
C ALA A 150 -0.39 -7.11 6.64
N LEU A 151 -1.39 -6.23 6.55
CA LEU A 151 -1.52 -5.26 5.46
C LEU A 151 -0.55 -4.09 5.62
N ALA A 152 -0.45 -3.52 6.82
CA ALA A 152 0.37 -2.35 7.12
C ALA A 152 1.86 -2.70 7.37
N ALA A 153 2.41 -3.56 6.52
CA ALA A 153 3.82 -3.95 6.57
C ALA A 153 4.70 -2.74 6.26
N THR A 154 5.60 -2.42 7.18
CA THR A 154 6.48 -1.24 7.11
C THR A 154 7.81 -1.53 6.46
N VAL A 155 8.18 -2.81 6.28
CA VAL A 155 9.48 -3.21 5.74
C VAL A 155 9.32 -4.18 4.57
N ALA A 156 10.04 -3.94 3.47
CA ALA A 156 10.16 -4.87 2.34
C ALA A 156 11.62 -5.02 1.90
N GLY A 157 11.94 -6.08 1.17
CA GLY A 157 13.29 -6.35 0.65
C GLY A 157 14.00 -7.51 1.33
N GLN A 158 15.22 -7.81 0.91
CA GLN A 158 16.00 -8.93 1.44
C GLN A 158 17.16 -8.45 2.29
N ARG A 159 17.34 -9.15 3.41
CA ARG A 159 18.52 -9.07 4.24
C ARG A 159 19.42 -10.25 3.87
N LYS A 160 20.51 -9.99 3.14
CA LYS A 160 21.50 -11.02 2.78
C LYS A 160 22.69 -10.91 3.71
N GLN A 161 23.06 -12.00 4.37
CA GLN A 161 24.36 -12.10 5.02
C GLN A 161 25.44 -12.25 3.95
N SER A 162 26.53 -11.50 4.11
CA SER A 162 27.69 -11.59 3.24
C SER A 162 28.35 -12.96 3.44
N ILE A 163 28.46 -13.73 2.36
CA ILE A 163 29.20 -15.00 2.39
C ILE A 163 30.71 -14.73 2.52
N SER A 164 31.19 -13.60 2.00
CA SER A 164 32.61 -13.21 1.98
C SER A 164 33.07 -12.40 3.19
N ALA A 165 32.17 -12.00 4.08
CA ALA A 165 32.50 -11.28 5.32
C ALA A 165 31.52 -11.68 6.44
N PRO A 166 31.86 -12.72 7.24
CA PRO A 166 31.04 -13.16 8.36
C PRO A 166 30.72 -11.98 9.30
N GLY A 167 29.44 -11.77 9.60
CA GLY A 167 28.97 -10.65 10.43
C GLY A 167 28.54 -9.40 9.64
N VAL A 168 28.90 -9.27 8.36
CA VAL A 168 28.41 -8.17 7.52
C VAL A 168 27.08 -8.57 6.87
N THR A 169 26.02 -7.83 7.18
CA THR A 169 24.71 -8.05 6.58
C THR A 169 24.40 -6.92 5.60
N TYR A 170 24.26 -7.26 4.31
CA TYR A 170 23.75 -6.32 3.32
C TYR A 170 22.23 -6.42 3.28
N GLY A 171 21.56 -5.46 3.90
CA GLY A 171 20.12 -5.24 3.70
C GLY A 171 19.90 -4.31 2.53
N GLN A 172 19.08 -4.72 1.56
CA GLN A 172 18.34 -3.76 0.73
C GLN A 172 16.91 -3.81 1.18
N THR A 173 16.68 -3.23 2.36
CA THR A 173 15.36 -3.11 2.99
C THR A 173 14.82 -1.72 2.76
N TRP A 174 13.55 -1.64 2.41
CA TRP A 174 12.77 -0.42 2.26
C TRP A 174 11.88 -0.29 3.47
N GLU A 175 11.88 0.89 4.07
CA GLU A 175 11.04 1.19 5.21
C GLU A 175 10.06 2.30 4.84
N VAL A 176 8.81 2.14 5.26
CA VAL A 176 7.78 3.17 5.17
C VAL A 176 7.13 3.33 6.52
N GLU A 177 6.76 4.55 6.86
CA GLU A 177 5.94 4.80 8.03
C GLU A 177 4.61 4.06 7.88
N ARG A 178 4.19 3.40 8.96
CA ARG A 178 2.94 2.65 9.00
C ARG A 178 1.75 3.59 8.81
N LEU A 179 0.87 3.25 7.89
CA LEU A 179 -0.43 3.90 7.78
C LEU A 179 -1.50 2.86 7.49
N LEU A 180 -2.40 2.70 8.44
CA LEU A 180 -3.70 2.05 8.25
C LEU A 180 -4.67 2.84 9.12
N ALA A 181 -5.51 3.64 8.49
CA ALA A 181 -6.39 4.54 9.21
C ALA A 181 -7.73 4.69 8.48
N ILE A 182 -8.80 4.87 9.25
CA ILE A 182 -10.06 5.42 8.74
C ILE A 182 -9.99 6.92 8.99
N GLU A 183 -10.04 7.68 7.90
CA GLU A 183 -10.14 9.13 7.93
C GLU A 183 -11.57 9.56 7.66
N SER A 184 -11.96 10.68 8.25
CA SER A 184 -13.24 11.34 7.97
C SER A 184 -12.99 12.47 6.97
N LEU A 185 -13.42 12.25 5.73
CA LEU A 185 -13.37 13.22 4.64
C LEU A 185 -14.77 13.79 4.38
N PRO A 186 -14.91 14.95 3.69
CA PRO A 186 -16.22 15.51 3.33
C PRO A 186 -17.14 14.53 2.58
N GLN A 187 -16.55 13.55 1.88
CA GLN A 187 -17.26 12.52 1.11
C GLN A 187 -17.65 11.29 1.96
N GLY A 188 -17.21 11.20 3.21
CA GLY A 188 -17.46 10.08 4.12
C GLY A 188 -16.20 9.48 4.74
N GLY A 189 -16.34 8.29 5.32
CA GLY A 189 -15.22 7.53 5.87
C GLY A 189 -14.37 6.92 4.77
N VAL A 190 -13.05 7.08 4.83
CA VAL A 190 -12.11 6.49 3.86
C VAL A 190 -11.05 5.70 4.60
N LEU A 191 -10.87 4.43 4.22
CA LEU A 191 -9.75 3.62 4.66
C LEU A 191 -8.51 3.98 3.83
N LEU A 192 -7.50 4.52 4.48
CA LEU A 192 -6.16 4.70 3.93
C LEU A 192 -5.26 3.54 4.36
N VAL A 193 -4.61 2.89 3.41
CA VAL A 193 -3.64 1.80 3.67
C VAL A 193 -2.36 2.04 2.92
N ARG A 194 -1.26 2.27 3.64
CA ARG A 194 0.09 2.22 3.09
C ARG A 194 0.66 0.82 3.26
N THR A 195 1.10 0.23 2.17
CA THR A 195 1.69 -1.10 2.14
C THR A 195 2.84 -1.16 1.14
N LEU A 196 3.47 -2.32 1.04
CA LEU A 196 4.56 -2.62 0.13
C LEU A 196 4.18 -3.83 -0.71
N HIS A 197 4.67 -3.85 -1.95
CA HIS A 197 4.54 -5.02 -2.81
C HIS A 197 5.28 -6.22 -2.18
N ARG A 198 4.81 -7.43 -2.48
CA ARG A 198 5.44 -8.68 -2.01
C ARG A 198 5.87 -9.52 -3.19
N SER A 199 7.10 -10.01 -3.16
CA SER A 199 7.59 -11.00 -4.13
C SER A 199 6.87 -12.33 -3.94
N THR A 200 6.48 -12.96 -5.04
CA THR A 200 5.87 -14.29 -5.09
C THR A 200 6.62 -15.16 -6.11
N ILE A 201 6.35 -16.47 -6.13
CA ILE A 201 6.94 -17.39 -7.12
C ILE A 201 6.59 -16.97 -8.56
N GLY A 202 5.41 -16.38 -8.77
CA GLY A 202 4.93 -15.89 -10.06
C GLY A 202 5.24 -14.43 -10.37
N GLY A 203 6.02 -13.73 -9.54
CA GLY A 203 6.34 -12.31 -9.72
C GLY A 203 6.15 -11.51 -8.43
N TRP A 204 5.10 -10.69 -8.39
CA TRP A 204 4.77 -9.86 -7.23
C TRP A 204 3.26 -9.68 -7.09
N THR A 205 2.83 -9.29 -5.89
CA THR A 205 1.44 -8.96 -5.57
C THR A 205 1.33 -7.57 -4.94
N LEU A 206 0.27 -6.85 -5.31
CA LEU A 206 -0.14 -5.57 -4.73
C LEU A 206 -1.12 -5.76 -3.57
N ARG A 207 -1.63 -6.97 -3.41
CA ARG A 207 -2.62 -7.38 -2.40
C ARG A 207 -3.91 -6.56 -2.46
N SER A 208 -4.30 -6.12 -3.64
CA SER A 208 -5.53 -5.34 -3.82
C SER A 208 -6.74 -6.09 -3.27
N ALA A 209 -6.87 -7.39 -3.57
CA ALA A 209 -7.94 -8.23 -3.01
C ALA A 209 -7.97 -8.22 -1.48
N ALA A 210 -6.82 -8.38 -0.82
CA ALA A 210 -6.74 -8.38 0.64
C ALA A 210 -7.08 -7.01 1.25
N VAL A 211 -6.77 -5.91 0.57
CA VAL A 211 -7.17 -4.55 0.99
C VAL A 211 -8.69 -4.39 0.91
N LEU A 212 -9.31 -4.82 -0.19
CA LEU A 212 -10.76 -4.69 -0.37
C LEU A 212 -11.55 -5.61 0.57
N ASP A 213 -11.07 -6.83 0.80
CA ASP A 213 -11.63 -7.78 1.76
C ASP A 213 -11.55 -7.23 3.18
N PHE A 214 -10.42 -6.61 3.54
CA PHE A 214 -10.24 -5.99 4.84
C PHE A 214 -11.18 -4.78 5.03
N ALA A 215 -11.36 -3.95 4.00
CA ALA A 215 -12.34 -2.86 4.02
C ALA A 215 -13.77 -3.37 4.26
N ALA A 216 -14.17 -4.45 3.60
CA ALA A 216 -15.49 -5.06 3.79
C ALA A 216 -15.69 -5.64 5.21
N ARG A 217 -14.64 -6.24 5.78
CA ARG A 217 -14.65 -6.72 7.17
C ARG A 217 -14.75 -5.57 8.17
N LEU A 218 -14.03 -4.47 7.93
CA LEU A 218 -14.13 -3.24 8.71
C LEU A 218 -15.56 -2.69 8.73
N GLU A 219 -16.18 -2.55 7.56
CA GLU A 219 -17.57 -2.08 7.46
C GLU A 219 -18.53 -3.01 8.21
N THR A 220 -18.32 -4.32 8.12
CA THR A 220 -19.14 -5.30 8.83
C THR A 220 -18.99 -5.16 10.35
N ALA A 221 -17.76 -5.00 10.84
CA ALA A 221 -17.48 -4.82 12.27
C ALA A 221 -18.08 -3.53 12.84
N LEU A 222 -18.13 -2.47 12.04
CA LEU A 222 -18.56 -1.13 12.44
C LEU A 222 -20.03 -0.81 12.15
N ARG A 223 -20.74 -1.65 11.40
CA ARG A 223 -22.16 -1.42 11.04
C ARG A 223 -23.08 -1.24 12.24
N THR A 224 -22.76 -1.87 13.36
CA THR A 224 -23.59 -1.86 14.58
C THR A 224 -23.20 -0.77 15.58
N VAL A 225 -22.11 -0.04 15.33
CA VAL A 225 -21.69 1.06 16.19
C VAL A 225 -22.50 2.29 15.81
N ARG A 226 -23.54 2.58 16.59
CA ARG A 226 -24.23 3.87 16.53
C ARG A 226 -23.42 4.87 17.33
N ALA A 227 -23.12 6.01 16.72
CA ALA A 227 -22.52 7.17 17.40
C ALA A 227 -23.44 7.68 18.52
#